data_AF-A0A2V4I3H6-F1
#
_entry.id   AF-A0A2V4I3H6-F1
#
_cell.length_a   1.000
_cell.length_b   1.000
_cell.length_c   1.000
_cell.angle_alpha   90.00
_cell.angle_beta   90.00
_cell.angle_gamma   90.00
#
_symmetry.space_group_name_H-M   'P 1'
#
loop_
_entity.id
_entity.type
_entity.pdbx_description
1 polymer ?
#
loop_
_entity_poly.entity_id
_entity_poly.type
_entity_poly.pdbx_seq_one_letter_code
_entity_poly.pdbx_strand_id
1 'polypeptide(L)'
;MSRAQVIRPAGAGHETLYVLLTSLLIVALAAGVVLLRGEREDEQAIASHQIDARRNLTAAEQGLYTDLRVAFDEIQLLREENAVAPSVKALAEEGLPPFVVDAGSQSRGDHQWSWLETGAYLGRSHAPEVAGSLLLILPADSTGEADIWLRRDSAAVMPDDLGQAALIAAGWQQVVSHYDAGVTREHRH
;
A
#
# COMPACT_ATOMS: atom_id res chain seq x y z
N MET A 1 -49.17 -65.06 -20.43
CA MET A 1 -49.86 -63.86 -19.88
C MET A 1 -48.80 -63.00 -19.22
N SER A 2 -48.42 -61.86 -19.81
CA SER A 2 -47.39 -60.96 -19.27
C SER A 2 -48.04 -59.94 -18.33
N ARG A 3 -47.58 -59.85 -17.08
CA ARG A 3 -48.10 -58.92 -16.07
C ARG A 3 -47.25 -57.64 -16.14
N ALA A 4 -47.72 -56.64 -16.88
CA ALA A 4 -47.09 -55.33 -16.91
C ALA A 4 -47.39 -54.58 -15.61
N GLN A 5 -46.36 -54.29 -14.81
CA GLN A 5 -46.44 -53.46 -13.62
C GLN A 5 -46.03 -52.03 -13.98
N VAL A 6 -47.00 -51.11 -14.00
CA VAL A 6 -46.75 -49.68 -14.20
C VAL A 6 -46.31 -49.08 -12.86
N ILE A 7 -45.04 -48.72 -12.76
CA ILE A 7 -44.48 -47.99 -11.61
C ILE A 7 -44.79 -46.50 -11.83
N ARG A 8 -45.56 -45.89 -10.92
CA ARG A 8 -45.79 -44.44 -10.96
C ARG A 8 -44.45 -43.72 -10.73
N PRO A 9 -44.10 -42.71 -11.53
CA PRO A 9 -42.88 -41.94 -11.29
C PRO A 9 -42.97 -41.32 -9.89
N ALA A 10 -41.94 -41.56 -9.07
CA ALA A 10 -41.78 -40.84 -7.81
C ALA A 10 -41.77 -39.34 -8.12
N GLY A 11 -42.58 -38.57 -7.40
CA GLY A 11 -42.85 -37.16 -7.70
C GLY A 11 -41.64 -36.24 -7.53
N ALA A 12 -40.67 -36.33 -8.44
CA ALA A 12 -39.43 -35.55 -8.47
C ALA A 12 -39.64 -34.03 -8.61
N GLY A 13 -40.87 -33.60 -8.95
CA GLY A 13 -41.25 -32.20 -9.03
C GLY A 13 -41.15 -31.48 -7.68
N HIS A 14 -41.47 -32.14 -6.57
CA HIS A 14 -41.37 -31.53 -5.25
C HIS A 14 -39.92 -31.39 -4.79
N GLU A 15 -39.09 -32.40 -5.04
CA GLU A 15 -37.66 -32.37 -4.69
C GLU A 15 -36.92 -31.29 -5.48
N THR A 16 -37.18 -31.19 -6.79
CA THR A 16 -36.60 -30.16 -7.65
C THR A 16 -37.10 -28.77 -7.27
N LEU A 17 -38.37 -28.64 -6.88
CA LEU A 17 -38.93 -27.39 -6.37
C LEU A 17 -38.27 -26.98 -5.05
N TYR A 18 -38.06 -27.89 -4.10
CA TYR A 18 -37.39 -27.58 -2.84
C TYR A 18 -35.94 -27.17 -3.04
N VAL A 19 -35.22 -27.85 -3.96
CA VAL A 19 -33.86 -27.46 -4.32
C VAL A 19 -33.84 -26.06 -4.94
N LEU A 20 -34.73 -25.78 -5.89
CA LEU A 20 -34.82 -24.47 -6.54
C LEU A 20 -35.14 -23.35 -5.54
N LEU A 21 -36.10 -23.57 -4.64
CA LEU A 21 -36.47 -22.61 -3.60
C LEU A 21 -35.30 -22.36 -2.62
N THR A 22 -34.58 -23.42 -2.24
CA THR A 22 -33.41 -23.30 -1.38
C THR A 22 -32.30 -22.51 -2.07
N SER A 23 -32.02 -22.79 -3.35
CA SER A 23 -31.03 -22.05 -4.13
C SER A 23 -31.41 -20.58 -4.27
N LEU A 24 -32.68 -20.26 -4.58
CA LEU A 24 -33.15 -18.88 -4.67
C LEU A 24 -33.04 -18.15 -3.33
N LEU A 25 -33.36 -18.82 -2.23
CA LEU A 25 -33.21 -18.25 -0.89
C LEU A 25 -31.75 -17.91 -0.58
N ILE A 26 -30.81 -18.81 -0.90
CA ILE A 26 -29.38 -18.56 -0.72
C ILE A 26 -28.93 -17.36 -1.55
N VAL A 27 -29.32 -17.29 -2.83
CA VAL A 27 -28.98 -16.17 -3.72
C VAL A 27 -29.57 -14.87 -3.21
N ALA A 28 -30.82 -14.86 -2.74
CA ALA A 28 -31.46 -13.67 -2.18
C ALA A 28 -30.79 -13.21 -0.88
N LEU A 29 -30.40 -14.13 -0.01
CA LEU A 29 -29.65 -13.82 1.21
C LEU A 29 -28.25 -13.29 0.89
N ALA A 30 -27.55 -13.90 -0.07
CA ALA A 30 -26.23 -13.43 -0.51
C ALA A 30 -26.32 -12.04 -1.15
N ALA A 31 -27.28 -11.81 -2.04
CA ALA A 31 -27.54 -10.52 -2.64
C ALA A 31 -27.94 -9.48 -1.57
N GLY A 32 -28.77 -9.86 -0.59
CA GLY A 32 -29.11 -9.01 0.54
C GLY A 32 -27.90 -8.64 1.39
N VAL A 33 -27.03 -9.60 1.70
CA VAL A 33 -25.77 -9.35 2.39
C VAL A 33 -24.87 -8.42 1.57
N VAL A 34 -24.74 -8.66 0.26
CA VAL A 34 -23.94 -7.82 -0.65
C VAL A 34 -24.50 -6.41 -0.74
N LEU A 35 -25.82 -6.23 -0.80
CA LEU A 35 -26.44 -4.89 -0.85
C LEU A 35 -26.36 -4.17 0.49
N LEU A 36 -26.55 -4.88 1.61
CA LEU A 36 -26.43 -4.31 2.96
C LEU A 36 -24.98 -4.05 3.39
N ARG A 37 -24.02 -4.74 2.76
CA ARG A 37 -22.58 -4.60 2.99
C ARG A 37 -21.87 -3.79 1.90
N GLY A 38 -22.50 -3.57 0.75
CA GLY A 38 -21.93 -2.93 -0.44
C GLY A 38 -21.65 -1.44 -0.31
N GLU A 39 -22.05 -0.83 0.81
CA GLU A 39 -21.68 0.53 1.21
C GLU A 39 -20.80 0.55 2.47
N ARG A 40 -20.44 -0.63 3.00
CA ARG A 40 -19.66 -0.80 4.25
C ARG A 40 -18.39 -1.60 4.02
N GLU A 41 -17.78 -1.48 2.85
CA GLU A 41 -16.33 -1.67 2.77
C GLU A 41 -15.70 -0.38 3.29
N ASP A 42 -15.03 -0.50 4.43
CA ASP A 42 -14.35 0.56 5.15
C ASP A 42 -13.56 1.49 4.22
N GLU A 43 -14.18 2.59 3.78
CA GLU A 43 -13.47 3.87 3.78
C GLU A 43 -13.06 4.12 5.23
N GLN A 44 -11.96 3.52 5.67
CA GLN A 44 -11.14 4.21 6.66
C GLN A 44 -10.92 5.58 6.05
N ALA A 45 -11.54 6.60 6.65
CA ALA A 45 -11.49 7.95 6.14
C ALA A 45 -10.02 8.38 6.12
N ILE A 46 -9.38 8.18 4.98
CA ILE A 46 -8.02 8.62 4.72
C ILE A 46 -8.07 10.13 4.93
N ALA A 47 -7.24 10.62 5.85
CA ALA A 47 -7.18 12.05 6.09
C ALA A 47 -6.82 12.73 4.77
N SER A 48 -7.31 13.94 4.50
CA SER A 48 -7.12 14.60 3.19
C SER A 48 -5.66 14.76 2.76
N HIS A 49 -4.73 14.67 3.71
CA HIS A 49 -3.29 14.71 3.49
C HIS A 49 -2.63 13.33 3.30
N GLN A 50 -3.36 12.24 3.47
CA GLN A 50 -2.86 10.88 3.30
C GLN A 50 -3.21 10.36 1.91
N ILE A 51 -2.36 9.49 1.38
CA ILE A 51 -2.58 8.76 0.15
C ILE A 51 -2.32 7.28 0.37
N ASP A 52 -3.22 6.44 -0.13
CA ASP A 52 -3.09 4.99 0.02
C ASP A 52 -2.00 4.46 -0.94
N ALA A 53 -1.00 3.78 -0.38
CA ALA A 53 0.13 3.23 -1.13
C ALA A 53 -0.31 2.27 -2.25
N ARG A 54 -1.42 1.53 -2.07
CA ARG A 54 -1.91 0.53 -3.03
C ARG A 54 -2.80 1.15 -4.10
N ARG A 55 -3.64 2.12 -3.73
CA ARG A 55 -4.69 2.64 -4.63
C ARG A 55 -4.32 3.96 -5.30
N ASN A 56 -3.51 4.79 -4.66
CA ASN A 56 -3.34 6.19 -5.07
C ASN A 56 -1.94 6.52 -5.61
N LEU A 57 -1.00 5.58 -5.63
CA LEU A 57 0.34 5.76 -6.20
C LEU A 57 0.40 5.27 -7.66
N THR A 58 1.26 5.90 -8.47
CA THR A 58 1.63 5.35 -9.79
C THR A 58 2.50 4.10 -9.61
N ALA A 59 2.66 3.28 -10.67
CA ALA A 59 3.51 2.09 -10.60
C ALA A 59 4.98 2.43 -10.23
N ALA A 60 5.49 3.57 -10.72
CA ALA A 60 6.82 4.06 -10.38
C ALA A 60 6.90 4.49 -8.91
N GLU A 61 5.91 5.25 -8.43
CA GLU A 61 5.82 5.66 -7.02
C GLU A 61 5.67 4.45 -6.07
N GLN A 62 4.93 3.41 -6.46
CA GLN A 62 4.80 2.16 -5.69
C GLN A 62 6.14 1.43 -5.57
N GLY A 63 6.90 1.38 -6.67
CA GLY A 63 8.25 0.82 -6.66
C GLY A 63 9.17 1.61 -5.70
N LEU A 64 9.15 2.95 -5.80
CA LEU A 64 9.94 3.81 -4.91
C LEU A 64 9.54 3.68 -3.45
N TYR A 65 8.25 3.65 -3.15
CA TYR A 65 7.75 3.43 -1.79
C TYR A 65 8.23 2.09 -1.22
N THR A 66 8.22 1.04 -2.04
CA THR A 66 8.70 -0.29 -1.66
C THR A 66 10.21 -0.27 -1.40
N ASP A 67 10.98 0.32 -2.32
CA ASP A 67 12.43 0.44 -2.18
C ASP A 67 12.80 1.23 -0.92
N LEU A 68 12.12 2.35 -0.64
CA LEU A 68 12.36 3.17 0.55
C LEU A 68 12.02 2.44 1.85
N ARG A 69 10.97 1.61 1.86
CA ARG A 69 10.64 0.78 3.03
C ARG A 69 11.74 -0.24 3.33
N VAL A 70 12.27 -0.88 2.29
CA VAL A 70 13.41 -1.81 2.43
C VAL A 70 14.67 -1.07 2.87
N ALA A 71 14.96 0.06 2.23
CA ALA A 71 16.13 0.86 2.55
C ALA A 71 16.06 1.45 3.96
N PHE A 72 14.87 1.77 4.45
CA PHE A 72 14.66 2.23 5.83
C PHE A 72 15.16 1.19 6.83
N ASP A 73 14.80 -0.09 6.68
CA ASP A 73 15.25 -1.14 7.60
C ASP A 73 16.79 -1.24 7.63
N GLU A 74 17.44 -1.14 6.46
CA GLU A 74 18.90 -1.13 6.35
C GLU A 74 19.53 0.13 6.97
N ILE A 75 18.95 1.31 6.71
CA ILE A 75 19.38 2.58 7.30
C ILE A 75 19.32 2.53 8.82
N GLN A 76 18.25 1.94 9.39
CA GLN A 76 18.11 1.79 10.82
C GLN A 76 19.22 0.91 11.40
N LEU A 77 19.51 -0.23 10.77
CA LEU A 77 20.61 -1.12 11.15
C LEU A 77 21.97 -0.39 11.12
N LEU A 78 22.29 0.27 10.01
CA LEU A 78 23.54 1.02 9.87
C LEU A 78 23.66 2.15 10.89
N ARG A 79 22.54 2.79 11.24
CA ARG A 79 22.49 3.85 12.25
C ARG A 79 22.69 3.31 13.66
N GLU A 80 22.17 2.13 13.97
CA GLU A 80 22.43 1.45 15.24
C GLU A 80 23.91 1.08 15.39
N GLU A 81 24.54 0.63 14.31
CA GLU A 81 25.96 0.25 14.31
C GLU A 81 26.91 1.46 14.39
N ASN A 82 26.61 2.53 13.66
CA ASN A 82 27.51 3.67 13.48
C ASN A 82 27.13 4.91 14.31
N ALA A 83 26.01 4.86 15.03
CA ALA A 83 25.41 5.97 15.80
C ALA A 83 25.09 7.24 14.98
N VAL A 84 25.09 7.15 13.65
CA VAL A 84 24.80 8.25 12.72
C VAL A 84 24.05 7.73 11.50
N ALA A 85 23.18 8.55 10.91
CA ALA A 85 22.51 8.20 9.67
C ALA A 85 23.54 8.12 8.51
N PRO A 86 23.48 7.07 7.67
CA PRO A 86 24.38 6.90 6.53
C PRO A 86 24.16 8.00 5.48
N SER A 87 25.24 8.48 4.86
CA SER A 87 25.11 9.45 3.76
C SER A 87 24.46 8.81 2.53
N VAL A 88 23.78 9.62 1.71
CA VAL A 88 23.24 9.15 0.40
C VAL A 88 24.31 8.47 -0.46
N LYS A 89 25.53 8.99 -0.43
CA LYS A 89 26.66 8.41 -1.17
C LYS A 89 26.99 7.00 -0.66
N ALA A 90 27.02 6.79 0.65
CA ALA A 90 27.28 5.48 1.24
C ALA A 90 26.19 4.47 0.85
N LEU A 91 24.92 4.86 0.95
CA LEU A 91 23.79 4.03 0.53
C LEU A 91 23.87 3.64 -0.96
N ALA A 92 24.29 4.58 -1.82
CA ALA A 92 24.50 4.32 -3.24
C ALA A 92 25.70 3.39 -3.51
N GLU A 93 26.79 3.52 -2.75
CA GLU A 93 27.98 2.66 -2.84
C GLU A 93 27.68 1.22 -2.39
N GLU A 94 26.76 1.04 -1.44
CA GLU A 94 26.22 -0.26 -1.02
C GLU A 94 25.22 -0.86 -2.02
N GLY A 95 24.85 -0.10 -3.06
CA GLY A 95 23.92 -0.55 -4.08
C GLY A 95 22.47 -0.58 -3.61
N LEU A 96 22.11 0.19 -2.58
CA LEU A 96 20.79 0.20 -1.99
C LEU A 96 19.81 1.03 -2.84
N PRO A 97 18.74 0.45 -3.40
CA PRO A 97 17.68 1.22 -4.04
C PRO A 97 16.90 2.04 -2.99
N PRO A 98 16.38 3.23 -3.33
CA PRO A 98 16.49 3.91 -4.63
C PRO A 98 17.73 4.82 -4.75
N PHE A 99 18.73 4.70 -3.87
CA PHE A 99 19.91 5.56 -3.83
C PHE A 99 20.95 5.18 -4.88
N VAL A 100 21.05 3.90 -5.24
CA VAL A 100 21.89 3.43 -6.34
C VAL A 100 21.32 3.88 -7.69
N VAL A 101 22.20 4.31 -8.60
CA VAL A 101 21.83 4.68 -9.97
C VAL A 101 21.83 3.44 -10.86
N ASP A 102 20.70 2.76 -10.93
CA ASP A 102 20.46 1.57 -11.76
C ASP A 102 19.24 1.72 -12.69
N ALA A 103 18.87 0.65 -13.40
CA ALA A 103 17.69 0.66 -14.28
C ALA A 103 16.38 0.93 -13.52
N GLY A 104 16.31 0.53 -12.24
CA GLY A 104 15.17 0.80 -11.37
C GLY A 104 15.03 2.29 -11.08
N SER A 105 16.11 2.94 -10.63
CA SER A 105 16.12 4.39 -10.38
C SER A 105 15.74 5.21 -11.61
N GLN A 106 16.30 4.89 -12.78
CA GLN A 106 16.05 5.59 -14.04
C GLN A 106 14.59 5.45 -14.50
N SER A 107 14.02 4.25 -14.37
CA SER A 107 12.62 4.00 -14.75
C SER A 107 11.60 4.56 -13.76
N ARG A 108 12.04 4.96 -12.56
CA ARG A 108 11.18 5.46 -11.48
C ARG A 108 11.30 6.97 -11.22
N GLY A 109 11.85 7.74 -12.16
CA GLY A 109 11.88 9.21 -12.04
C GLY A 109 13.26 9.81 -11.75
N ASP A 110 14.30 8.96 -11.75
CA ASP A 110 15.71 9.34 -11.69
C ASP A 110 16.00 10.34 -10.57
N HIS A 111 15.52 10.02 -9.35
CA HIS A 111 15.53 10.96 -8.23
C HIS A 111 16.95 11.36 -7.81
N GLN A 112 17.14 12.67 -7.64
CA GLN A 112 18.33 13.19 -6.97
C GLN A 112 18.12 13.15 -5.46
N TRP A 113 18.82 12.23 -4.81
CA TRP A 113 18.77 12.03 -3.36
C TRP A 113 19.72 12.97 -2.62
N SER A 114 19.26 13.49 -1.49
CA SER A 114 20.03 14.34 -0.58
C SER A 114 19.67 14.03 0.88
N TRP A 115 20.63 14.16 1.79
CA TRP A 115 20.40 14.08 3.23
C TRP A 115 20.12 15.47 3.78
N LEU A 116 19.01 15.61 4.51
CA LEU A 116 18.65 16.80 5.26
C LEU A 116 19.08 16.59 6.71
N GLU A 117 19.88 17.52 7.26
CA GLU A 117 20.38 17.45 8.64
C GLU A 117 19.25 17.42 9.70
N THR A 118 18.03 17.81 9.30
CA THR A 118 16.81 17.67 10.10
C THR A 118 16.36 16.22 10.30
N GLY A 119 17.02 15.24 9.68
CA GLY A 119 16.77 13.81 9.91
C GLY A 119 16.00 13.11 8.79
N ALA A 120 16.14 13.56 7.53
CA ALA A 120 15.36 13.01 6.42
C ALA A 120 16.15 12.88 5.12
N TYR A 121 15.79 11.92 4.29
CA TYR A 121 16.25 11.81 2.91
C TYR A 121 15.23 12.44 1.98
N LEU A 122 15.66 13.39 1.15
CA LEU A 122 14.86 14.04 0.12
C LEU A 122 15.29 13.55 -1.25
N GLY A 123 14.39 12.87 -1.95
CA GLY A 123 14.52 12.50 -3.35
C GLY A 123 13.75 13.47 -4.23
N ARG A 124 14.45 14.32 -4.97
CA ARG A 124 13.83 15.24 -5.94
C ARG A 124 13.70 14.51 -7.27
N SER A 125 12.46 14.38 -7.77
CA SER A 125 12.22 13.73 -9.06
C SER A 125 12.80 14.55 -10.21
N HIS A 126 13.53 13.90 -11.12
CA HIS A 126 13.97 14.48 -12.39
C HIS A 126 12.95 14.28 -13.52
N ALA A 127 11.97 13.39 -13.35
CA ALA A 127 10.84 13.19 -14.25
C ALA A 127 9.51 13.20 -13.47
N PRO A 128 8.99 14.39 -13.11
CA PRO A 128 7.78 14.54 -12.29
C PRO A 128 6.52 13.91 -12.90
N GLU A 129 6.49 13.69 -14.20
CA GLU A 129 5.44 12.97 -14.92
C GLU A 129 5.45 11.45 -14.68
N VAL A 130 6.60 10.90 -14.24
CA VAL A 130 6.77 9.48 -13.91
C VAL A 130 6.47 9.24 -12.43
N ALA A 131 7.08 10.04 -11.55
CA ALA A 131 6.89 9.97 -10.11
C ALA A 131 7.14 11.32 -9.45
N GLY A 132 6.37 11.61 -8.39
CA GLY A 132 6.62 12.78 -7.54
C GLY A 132 7.92 12.71 -6.76
N SER A 133 8.30 13.82 -6.12
CA SER A 133 9.39 13.87 -5.15
C SER A 133 8.98 13.15 -3.86
N LEU A 134 9.92 12.46 -3.23
CA LEU A 134 9.69 11.72 -1.98
C LEU A 134 10.57 12.25 -0.85
N LEU A 135 10.06 12.10 0.36
CA LEU A 135 10.75 12.42 1.60
C LEU A 135 10.61 11.22 2.53
N LEU A 136 11.74 10.68 2.98
CA LEU A 136 11.80 9.63 4.01
C LEU A 136 12.31 10.28 5.30
N ILE A 137 11.45 10.39 6.31
CA ILE A 137 11.79 10.94 7.62
C ILE A 137 12.22 9.80 8.52
N LEU A 138 13.41 9.91 9.12
CA LEU A 138 13.86 8.92 10.08
C LEU A 138 13.30 9.25 11.46
N PRO A 139 12.70 8.28 12.17
CA PRO A 139 12.30 8.46 13.55
C PRO A 139 13.53 8.66 14.43
N ALA A 140 13.37 9.46 15.50
CA ALA A 140 14.43 9.70 16.47
C ALA A 140 14.88 8.41 17.16
N ASP A 141 13.93 7.52 17.44
CA ASP A 141 14.18 6.18 17.99
C ASP A 141 14.26 5.14 16.87
N SER A 142 15.06 4.08 17.05
CA SER A 142 15.27 3.06 16.02
C SER A 142 14.07 2.12 15.80
N THR A 143 13.06 2.19 16.67
CA THR A 143 11.88 1.31 16.67
C THR A 143 10.68 1.86 15.89
N GLY A 144 10.79 3.05 15.30
CA GLY A 144 9.71 3.66 14.53
C GLY A 144 9.54 3.04 13.14
N GLU A 145 8.37 3.27 12.54
CA GLU A 145 8.10 2.89 11.15
C GLU A 145 8.63 3.96 10.16
N ALA A 146 8.80 3.57 8.91
CA ALA A 146 9.19 4.48 7.84
C ALA A 146 8.09 5.52 7.60
N ASP A 147 8.38 6.80 7.87
CA ASP A 147 7.47 7.91 7.56
C ASP A 147 7.82 8.50 6.19
N ILE A 148 7.00 8.19 5.18
CA ILE A 148 7.25 8.53 3.78
C ILE A 148 6.20 9.52 3.30
N TRP A 149 6.65 10.63 2.72
CA TRP A 149 5.81 11.67 2.16
C TRP A 149 6.07 11.81 0.65
N LEU A 150 5.00 12.08 -0.10
CA LEU A 150 5.02 12.29 -1.54
C LEU A 150 4.57 13.72 -1.87
N ARG A 151 5.23 14.33 -2.85
CA ARG A 151 4.80 15.59 -3.45
C ARG A 151 5.01 15.54 -4.96
N ARG A 152 3.91 15.58 -5.70
CA ARG A 152 3.90 15.41 -7.18
C ARG A 152 4.20 16.68 -7.95
N ASP A 153 4.13 17.84 -7.32
CA ASP A 153 4.56 19.06 -7.99
C ASP A 153 6.09 19.07 -8.15
N SER A 154 6.56 19.63 -9.27
CA SER A 154 7.98 19.66 -9.61
C SER A 154 8.77 20.70 -8.81
N ALA A 155 8.05 21.64 -8.18
CA ALA A 155 8.60 22.71 -7.37
C ALA A 155 8.78 22.28 -5.91
N ALA A 156 9.13 21.02 -5.66
CA ALA A 156 9.38 20.52 -4.31
C ALA A 156 10.40 21.45 -3.61
N VAL A 157 9.89 22.24 -2.67
CA VAL A 157 10.69 23.09 -1.79
C VAL A 157 11.27 22.17 -0.74
N MET A 158 12.56 22.34 -0.45
CA MET A 158 13.20 21.65 0.67
C MET A 158 12.40 22.01 1.94
N PRO A 159 11.83 21.05 2.67
CA PRO A 159 11.09 21.37 3.88
C PRO A 159 12.05 21.93 4.93
N ASP A 160 11.78 23.14 5.41
CA ASP A 160 12.51 23.73 6.55
C ASP A 160 12.05 23.13 7.89
N ASP A 161 10.81 22.61 7.91
CA ASP A 161 10.17 21.97 9.06
C ASP A 161 9.56 20.63 8.62
N LEU A 162 9.96 19.55 9.29
CA LEU A 162 9.48 18.19 9.07
C LEU A 162 8.24 17.85 9.90
N GLY A 163 7.70 18.80 10.65
CA GLY A 163 6.44 18.65 11.37
C GLY A 163 5.28 18.39 10.40
N GLN A 164 4.43 17.42 10.76
CA GLN A 164 3.28 17.00 9.94
C GLN A 164 2.45 18.20 9.41
N ALA A 165 2.13 19.17 10.27
CA ALA A 165 1.35 20.34 9.88
C ALA A 165 2.07 21.22 8.84
N ALA A 166 3.38 21.39 8.95
CA ALA A 166 4.18 22.15 8.00
C ALA A 166 4.28 21.45 6.65
N LEU A 167 4.48 20.13 6.67
CA LEU A 167 4.49 19.29 5.46
C LEU A 167 3.16 19.36 4.72
N ILE A 168 2.04 19.22 5.43
CA ILE A 168 0.70 19.36 4.87
C ILE A 168 0.50 20.75 4.27
N ALA A 169 0.87 21.81 4.99
CA ALA A 169 0.75 23.18 4.50
C ALA A 169 1.62 23.44 3.26
N ALA A 170 2.76 22.77 3.14
CA ALA A 170 3.64 22.79 1.99
C ALA A 170 3.19 21.87 0.84
N GLY A 171 2.05 21.17 0.97
CA GLY A 171 1.47 20.33 -0.08
C GLY A 171 2.05 18.91 -0.15
N TRP A 172 2.79 18.47 0.87
CA TRP A 172 3.20 17.08 0.99
C TRP A 172 2.03 16.21 1.46
N GLN A 173 1.98 15.00 0.94
CA GLN A 173 1.00 13.99 1.33
C GLN A 173 1.69 12.77 1.93
N GLN A 174 1.20 12.29 3.07
CA GLN A 174 1.77 11.13 3.74
C GLN A 174 1.32 9.85 3.03
N VAL A 175 2.27 8.98 2.68
CA VAL A 175 1.99 7.69 2.08
C VAL A 175 1.70 6.68 3.18
N VAL A 176 0.51 6.09 3.17
CA VAL A 176 0.09 5.12 4.18
C VAL A 176 -0.26 3.79 3.53
N SER A 177 0.14 2.68 4.16
CA SER A 177 -0.28 1.34 3.75
C SER A 177 -1.33 0.81 4.72
N HIS A 178 -2.60 0.80 4.32
CA HIS A 178 -3.64 0.12 5.07
C HIS A 178 -3.65 -1.37 4.71
N TYR A 179 -3.58 -2.22 5.73
CA TYR A 179 -3.86 -3.64 5.58
C TYR A 179 -5.35 -3.86 5.82
N ASP A 180 -6.10 -4.21 4.77
CA ASP A 180 -7.43 -4.81 4.95
C ASP A 180 -7.26 -6.07 5.82
N ALA A 181 -7.91 -6.07 6.98
CA ALA A 181 -7.87 -7.14 7.99
C ALA A 181 -8.53 -8.46 7.53
N GLY A 182 -8.53 -8.75 6.23
CA GLY A 182 -9.12 -9.95 5.63
C GLY A 182 -8.14 -11.13 5.44
N VAL A 183 -6.83 -10.95 5.64
CA VAL A 183 -5.82 -11.97 5.29
C VAL A 183 -4.80 -12.20 6.41
N THR A 184 -5.26 -12.52 7.62
CA THR A 184 -4.49 -13.32 8.57
C THR A 184 -5.39 -14.42 9.13
N ARG A 185 -5.48 -15.54 8.41
CA ARG A 185 -5.87 -16.80 9.06
C ARG A 185 -4.69 -17.25 9.89
N GLU A 186 -4.77 -16.99 11.19
CA GLU A 186 -3.90 -17.57 12.21
C GLU A 186 -4.05 -19.10 12.17
N HIS A 187 -3.12 -19.78 11.48
CA HIS A 187 -2.96 -21.22 11.62
C HIS A 187 -2.21 -21.48 12.92
N ARG A 188 -2.97 -21.65 14.00
CA ARG A 188 -2.48 -22.25 15.23
C ARG A 188 -2.47 -23.77 15.06
N HIS A 189 -1.29 -24.37 15.04
CA HIS A 189 -1.09 -25.80 15.31
C HIS A 189 0.04 -25.96 16.31
#